data_AF-A0A8H7CBT9-F1
#
_entry.id   AF-A0A8H7CBT9-F1
#
_cell.length_a   1.000
_cell.length_b   1.000
_cell.length_c   1.000
_cell.angle_alpha   90.00
_cell.angle_beta   90.00
_cell.angle_gamma   90.00
#
_symmetry.space_group_name_H-M   'P 1'
#
loop_
_entity.id
_entity.type
_entity.pdbx_description
1 polymer ?
#
loop_
_entity_poly.entity_id
_entity_poly.type
_entity_poly.pdbx_seq_one_letter_code
_entity_poly.pdbx_strand_id
1 'polypeptide(L)'
;MLHVASRSARRLQQSRATLARHVFTGSATVSTLRPLMKVLPRDGRLCLRGNSPRCYPSYSTLSQEEKVQTDDDRAFAILEGVTEQALSRRPADDVSCLRLSYSLIYEMTRYLARHDDDSAAYLSVFMNSEAPPGSDIDRARKSVFKLTKFIVDNLTSVPLSSPHRVAHSGVFDLVSALEPSFMVYDGEDDAREWTRFWSRVQPIILELAVQLDQAGFGAE
;
A
#
# COMPACT_ATOMS: atom_id res chain seq x y z
N MET A 1 22.33 -31.34 -34.57
CA MET A 1 22.19 -30.81 -33.19
C MET A 1 21.35 -29.52 -33.17
N LEU A 2 20.05 -29.57 -33.53
CA LEU A 2 19.19 -28.37 -33.60
C LEU A 2 17.77 -28.56 -33.01
N HIS A 3 17.53 -29.63 -32.23
CA HIS A 3 16.19 -29.95 -31.71
C HIS A 3 15.96 -29.69 -30.22
N VAL A 4 16.97 -29.23 -29.47
CA VAL A 4 16.86 -29.05 -27.99
C VAL A 4 16.40 -27.64 -27.59
N ALA A 5 16.68 -26.61 -28.40
CA ALA A 5 16.35 -25.22 -28.06
C ALA A 5 14.83 -24.90 -28.11
N SER A 6 14.04 -25.65 -28.90
CA SER A 6 12.61 -25.38 -29.10
C SER A 6 11.72 -25.83 -27.92
N ARG A 7 12.16 -26.83 -27.15
CA ARG A 7 11.39 -27.35 -26.00
C ARG A 7 11.49 -26.47 -24.76
N SER A 8 12.61 -25.79 -24.57
CA SER A 8 12.84 -24.88 -23.43
C SER A 8 12.03 -23.59 -23.56
N ALA A 9 11.88 -23.05 -24.77
CA ALA A 9 11.08 -21.86 -25.03
C ALA A 9 9.56 -22.08 -24.78
N ARG A 10 9.03 -23.26 -25.16
CA ARG A 10 7.61 -23.59 -24.91
C ARG A 10 7.28 -23.81 -23.43
N ARG A 11 8.21 -24.36 -22.63
CA ARG A 11 8.00 -24.49 -21.17
C ARG A 11 7.94 -23.12 -20.48
N LEU A 12 8.78 -22.17 -20.88
CA LEU A 12 8.76 -20.82 -20.30
C LEU A 12 7.50 -20.03 -20.69
N GLN A 13 6.98 -20.23 -21.92
CA GLN A 13 5.70 -19.63 -22.32
C GLN A 13 4.49 -20.25 -21.61
N GLN A 14 4.49 -21.55 -21.35
CA GLN A 14 3.40 -22.21 -20.61
C GLN A 14 3.41 -21.83 -19.11
N SER A 15 4.58 -21.70 -18.47
CA SER A 15 4.66 -21.26 -17.07
C SER A 15 4.19 -19.81 -16.86
N ARG A 16 4.43 -18.90 -17.81
CA ARG A 16 3.89 -17.52 -17.75
C ARG A 16 2.37 -17.47 -17.98
N ALA A 17 1.83 -18.39 -18.79
CA ALA A 17 0.38 -18.48 -19.03
C ALA A 17 -0.39 -19.08 -17.84
N THR A 18 0.23 -19.96 -17.04
CA THR A 18 -0.39 -20.52 -15.83
C THR A 18 -0.41 -19.52 -14.67
N LEU A 19 0.62 -18.68 -14.53
CA LEU A 19 0.65 -17.59 -13.55
C LEU A 19 -0.36 -16.48 -13.86
N ALA A 20 -0.63 -16.21 -15.14
CA ALA A 20 -1.62 -15.21 -15.57
C ALA A 20 -3.09 -15.66 -15.36
N ARG A 21 -3.35 -16.96 -15.18
CA ARG A 21 -4.72 -17.50 -15.07
C ARG A 21 -5.26 -17.57 -13.64
N HIS A 22 -4.44 -17.39 -12.61
CA HIS A 22 -4.89 -17.34 -11.21
C HIS A 22 -5.19 -15.93 -10.68
N VAL A 23 -5.04 -14.89 -11.51
CA VAL A 23 -5.27 -13.49 -11.11
C VAL A 23 -6.73 -13.04 -11.33
N PHE A 24 -7.58 -13.85 -11.96
CA PHE A 24 -8.91 -13.41 -12.43
C PHE A 24 -10.12 -13.85 -11.59
N THR A 25 -9.92 -14.16 -10.30
CA THR A 25 -11.05 -14.35 -9.38
C THR A 25 -10.89 -13.38 -8.22
N GLY A 26 -11.71 -12.32 -8.21
CA GLY A 26 -11.75 -11.23 -7.22
C GLY A 26 -12.14 -11.64 -5.79
N SER A 27 -11.74 -12.84 -5.35
CA SER A 27 -11.97 -13.40 -4.02
C SER A 27 -10.67 -13.51 -3.20
N ALA A 28 -9.49 -13.32 -3.83
CA ALA A 28 -8.19 -13.57 -3.18
C ALA A 28 -7.61 -12.39 -2.36
N THR A 29 -8.20 -11.18 -2.43
CA THR A 29 -7.62 -9.96 -1.82
C THR A 29 -7.92 -9.81 -0.33
N VAL A 30 -9.04 -10.36 0.15
CA VAL A 30 -9.40 -10.34 1.59
C VAL A 30 -8.55 -11.34 2.39
N SER A 31 -8.28 -12.52 1.83
CA SER A 31 -7.50 -13.58 2.50
C SER A 31 -6.01 -13.26 2.65
N THR A 32 -5.48 -12.30 1.89
CA THR A 32 -4.05 -11.94 1.89
C THR A 32 -3.67 -10.88 2.93
N LEU A 33 -4.61 -10.03 3.35
CA LEU A 33 -4.34 -8.99 4.36
C LEU A 33 -4.36 -9.52 5.79
N ARG A 34 -5.21 -10.52 6.08
CA ARG A 34 -5.35 -11.09 7.43
C ARG A 34 -4.07 -11.77 7.96
N PRO A 35 -3.30 -12.52 7.15
CA PRO A 35 -1.99 -13.02 7.55
C PRO A 35 -0.94 -11.92 7.73
N LEU A 36 -0.94 -10.90 6.86
CA LEU A 36 0.02 -9.78 6.94
C LEU A 36 -0.17 -8.95 8.21
N MET A 37 -1.40 -8.72 8.65
CA MET A 37 -1.70 -8.06 9.92
C MET A 37 -1.26 -8.85 11.16
N LYS A 38 -1.04 -10.17 11.04
CA LYS A 38 -0.43 -10.98 12.11
C LYS A 38 1.10 -10.92 12.12
N VAL A 39 1.71 -10.51 11.01
CA VAL A 39 3.16 -10.43 10.84
C VAL A 39 3.68 -9.02 11.16
N LEU A 40 2.90 -7.98 10.87
CA LEU A 40 3.30 -6.60 11.12
C LEU A 40 3.23 -6.24 12.62
N PRO A 41 4.24 -5.58 13.20
CA PRO A 41 4.24 -5.18 14.61
C PRO A 41 3.04 -4.27 14.94
N ARG A 42 2.41 -4.50 16.09
CA ARG A 42 1.22 -3.76 16.54
C ARG A 42 1.54 -2.37 17.11
N ASP A 43 2.82 -2.09 17.40
CA ASP A 43 3.28 -0.95 18.21
C ASP A 43 4.01 0.15 17.44
N GLY A 44 3.96 0.14 16.10
CA GLY A 44 4.56 1.17 15.24
C GLY A 44 3.84 2.53 15.32
N ARG A 45 3.90 3.21 16.47
CA ARG A 45 3.52 4.63 16.57
C ARG A 45 4.64 5.46 15.93
N LEU A 46 4.33 6.03 14.78
CA LEU A 46 5.10 7.14 14.22
C LEU A 46 5.26 8.25 15.26
N CYS A 47 6.44 8.36 15.88
CA CYS A 47 6.83 9.50 16.70
C CYS A 47 7.20 10.68 15.79
N LEU A 48 6.25 11.11 14.97
CA LEU A 48 6.40 12.29 14.13
C LEU A 48 6.21 13.53 15.00
N ARG A 49 7.33 14.05 15.52
CA ARG A 49 7.38 15.20 16.41
C ARG A 49 6.94 16.46 15.66
N GLY A 50 5.71 16.88 15.88
CA GLY A 50 5.21 18.21 15.54
C GLY A 50 3.85 18.20 14.82
N ASN A 51 2.76 18.27 15.59
CA ASN A 51 1.70 19.27 15.46
C ASN A 51 0.60 19.04 16.53
N SER A 52 0.02 20.14 16.99
CA SER A 52 -0.85 20.29 18.18
C SER A 52 -1.97 19.25 18.34
N PRO A 53 -2.35 18.92 19.58
CA PRO A 53 -3.53 18.10 19.84
C PRO A 53 -4.78 18.91 19.44
N ARG A 54 -5.48 18.49 18.39
CA ARG A 54 -6.88 18.87 18.23
C ARG A 54 -7.64 18.23 19.38
N CYS A 55 -8.28 19.07 20.22
CA CYS A 55 -9.16 18.59 21.28
C CYS A 55 -10.36 17.89 20.63
N TYR A 56 -10.43 16.56 20.77
CA TYR A 56 -11.61 15.79 20.38
C TYR A 56 -12.64 15.81 21.51
N PRO A 57 -13.96 15.79 21.19
CA PRO A 57 -15.01 15.76 22.21
C PRO A 57 -14.92 14.48 23.06
N SER A 58 -15.37 14.57 24.31
CA SER A 58 -15.42 13.43 25.23
C SER A 58 -16.33 12.31 24.70
N TYR A 59 -15.78 11.09 24.57
CA TYR A 59 -16.42 9.87 24.03
C TYR A 59 -17.59 9.31 24.88
N SER A 60 -17.88 9.91 26.04
CA SER A 60 -18.77 9.33 27.06
C SER A 60 -20.26 9.39 26.73
N THR A 61 -20.69 10.11 25.69
CA THR A 61 -22.12 10.38 25.40
C THR A 61 -22.60 9.96 24.00
N LEU A 62 -21.73 9.39 23.16
CA LEU A 62 -22.08 9.05 21.77
C LEU A 62 -22.77 7.68 21.65
N SER A 63 -23.73 7.61 20.73
CA SER A 63 -24.37 6.38 20.25
C SER A 63 -23.33 5.48 19.57
N GLN A 64 -23.58 4.18 19.47
CA GLN A 64 -22.62 3.25 18.86
C GLN A 64 -22.31 3.60 17.39
N GLU A 65 -23.31 4.06 16.65
CA GLU A 65 -23.16 4.56 15.26
C GLU A 65 -22.32 5.86 15.20
N GLU A 66 -22.53 6.79 16.14
CA GLU A 66 -21.74 8.03 16.23
C GLU A 66 -20.28 7.75 16.60
N LYS A 67 -20.01 6.71 17.41
CA LYS A 67 -18.64 6.27 17.73
C LYS A 67 -17.93 5.70 16.51
N VAL A 68 -18.60 4.84 15.73
CA VAL A 68 -18.03 4.27 14.50
C VAL A 68 -17.70 5.37 13.49
N GLN A 69 -18.61 6.32 13.27
CA GLN A 69 -18.37 7.45 12.39
C GLN A 69 -17.19 8.32 12.85
N THR A 70 -17.10 8.58 14.17
CA THR A 70 -16.00 9.38 14.75
C THR A 70 -14.65 8.69 14.59
N ASP A 71 -14.61 7.36 14.71
CA ASP A 71 -13.39 6.58 14.53
C ASP A 71 -12.96 6.49 13.06
N ASP A 72 -13.93 6.43 12.13
CA ASP A 72 -13.68 6.51 10.68
C ASP A 72 -13.11 7.87 10.28
N ASP A 73 -13.72 8.97 10.73
CA ASP A 73 -13.25 10.33 10.49
C ASP A 73 -11.82 10.52 11.02
N ARG A 74 -11.51 9.90 12.16
CA ARG A 74 -10.18 9.94 12.77
C ARG A 74 -9.15 9.12 11.99
N ALA A 75 -9.48 7.88 11.62
CA ALA A 75 -8.60 7.02 10.84
C ALA A 75 -8.26 7.66 9.49
N PHE A 76 -9.27 8.27 8.88
CA PHE A 76 -9.13 8.99 7.63
C PHE A 76 -8.27 10.26 7.78
N ALA A 77 -8.51 11.07 8.82
CA ALA A 77 -7.68 12.25 9.10
C ALA A 77 -6.20 11.90 9.34
N ILE A 78 -5.91 10.71 9.89
CA ILE A 78 -4.55 10.20 10.02
C ILE A 78 -3.97 9.91 8.63
N LEU A 79 -4.68 9.20 7.76
CA LEU A 79 -4.20 8.87 6.42
C LEU A 79 -3.91 10.12 5.58
N GLU A 80 -4.84 11.09 5.54
CA GLU A 80 -4.61 12.36 4.85
C GLU A 80 -3.47 13.15 5.49
N GLY A 81 -3.42 13.23 6.82
CA GLY A 81 -2.36 13.93 7.54
C GLY A 81 -0.97 13.35 7.26
N VAL A 82 -0.85 12.02 7.27
CA VAL A 82 0.38 11.29 6.92
C VAL A 82 0.75 11.54 5.45
N THR A 83 -0.23 11.55 4.55
CA THR A 83 -0.02 11.86 3.13
C THR A 83 0.58 13.25 2.94
N GLU A 84 -0.07 14.28 3.47
CA GLU A 84 0.41 15.66 3.32
C GLU A 84 1.78 15.88 3.99
N GLN A 85 1.99 15.26 5.15
CA GLN A 85 3.27 15.35 5.84
C GLN A 85 4.40 14.67 5.04
N ALA A 86 4.18 13.45 4.53
CA ALA A 86 5.16 12.72 3.74
C ALA A 86 5.55 13.49 2.47
N LEU A 87 4.56 14.04 1.77
CA LEU A 87 4.77 14.84 0.56
C LEU A 87 5.59 16.11 0.84
N SER A 88 5.55 16.65 2.05
CA SER A 88 6.28 17.87 2.43
C SER A 88 7.76 17.65 2.76
N ARG A 89 8.19 16.41 3.04
CA ARG A 89 9.56 16.12 3.52
C ARG A 89 10.09 14.82 2.94
N ARG A 90 11.00 14.94 1.97
CA ARG A 90 11.81 13.81 1.52
C ARG A 90 12.98 13.58 2.48
N PRO A 91 13.26 12.34 2.91
CA PRO A 91 14.45 12.04 3.67
C PRO A 91 15.74 12.31 2.86
N ALA A 92 16.84 12.60 3.56
CA ALA A 92 18.11 12.92 2.93
C ALA A 92 19.02 11.70 2.72
N ASP A 93 18.79 10.62 3.46
CA ASP A 93 19.60 9.40 3.43
C ASP A 93 18.77 8.16 3.04
N ASP A 94 19.46 7.17 2.48
CA ASP A 94 18.86 5.95 1.94
C ASP A 94 18.08 5.14 2.98
N VAL A 95 18.60 5.06 4.20
CA VAL A 95 17.98 4.28 5.29
C VAL A 95 16.66 4.93 5.71
N SER A 96 16.67 6.24 5.90
CA SER A 96 15.45 7.00 6.20
C SER A 96 14.43 6.92 5.07
N CYS A 97 14.86 6.88 3.80
CA CYS A 97 13.96 6.61 2.68
C CYS A 97 13.28 5.24 2.82
N LEU A 98 14.05 4.18 3.09
CA LEU A 98 13.53 2.81 3.24
C LEU A 98 12.57 2.68 4.44
N ARG A 99 12.94 3.25 5.59
CA ARG A 99 12.08 3.28 6.79
C ARG A 99 10.80 4.05 6.58
N LEU A 100 10.87 5.24 6.00
CA LEU A 100 9.69 6.04 5.70
C LEU A 100 8.74 5.26 4.78
N SER A 101 9.27 4.64 3.72
CA SER A 101 8.46 3.82 2.81
C SER A 101 7.76 2.67 3.54
N TYR A 102 8.44 1.97 4.45
CA TYR A 102 7.79 0.94 5.28
C TYR A 102 6.66 1.53 6.14
N SER A 103 6.93 2.61 6.88
CA SER A 103 5.94 3.23 7.75
C SER A 103 4.70 3.70 6.99
N LEU A 104 4.87 4.23 5.78
CA LEU A 104 3.75 4.65 4.94
C LEU A 104 2.91 3.46 4.46
N ILE A 105 3.55 2.36 4.05
CA ILE A 105 2.83 1.14 3.68
C ILE A 105 2.07 0.58 4.89
N TYR A 106 2.68 0.57 6.07
CA TYR A 106 2.03 0.16 7.31
C TYR A 106 0.80 1.01 7.64
N GLU A 107 0.90 2.33 7.53
CA GLU A 107 -0.24 3.22 7.77
C GLU A 107 -1.37 3.01 6.78
N MET A 108 -1.04 2.81 5.49
CA MET A 108 -2.02 2.44 4.48
C MET A 108 -2.73 1.12 4.80
N THR A 109 -1.98 0.06 5.16
CA THR A 109 -2.58 -1.25 5.46
C THR A 109 -3.44 -1.19 6.71
N ARG A 110 -2.99 -0.48 7.75
CA ARG A 110 -3.75 -0.25 8.97
C ARG A 110 -5.07 0.46 8.68
N TYR A 111 -5.04 1.53 7.87
CA TYR A 111 -6.26 2.24 7.48
C TYR A 111 -7.24 1.33 6.73
N LEU A 112 -6.75 0.53 5.79
CA LEU A 112 -7.57 -0.39 4.99
C LEU A 112 -8.15 -1.54 5.81
N ALA A 113 -7.54 -1.85 6.96
CA ALA A 113 -7.96 -2.92 7.84
C ALA A 113 -8.66 -2.44 9.12
N ARG A 114 -8.97 -1.14 9.24
CA ARG A 114 -9.49 -0.52 10.48
C ARG A 114 -10.78 -1.14 11.04
N HIS A 115 -11.56 -1.80 10.19
CA HIS A 115 -12.75 -2.53 10.63
C HIS A 115 -12.36 -3.99 10.89
N ASP A 116 -11.89 -4.35 12.08
CA ASP A 116 -11.37 -5.72 12.32
C ASP A 116 -12.37 -6.82 11.90
N ASP A 117 -13.65 -6.66 12.24
CA ASP A 117 -14.71 -7.62 11.92
C ASP A 117 -15.28 -7.45 10.49
N ASP A 118 -15.32 -6.22 9.97
CA ASP A 118 -15.90 -5.88 8.65
C ASP A 118 -14.85 -5.54 7.57
N SER A 119 -13.58 -5.80 7.83
CA SER A 119 -12.44 -5.41 6.97
C SER A 119 -12.60 -5.96 5.57
N ALA A 120 -13.08 -7.20 5.47
CA ALA A 120 -13.40 -7.86 4.21
C ALA A 120 -14.45 -7.09 3.38
N ALA A 121 -15.52 -6.65 4.05
CA ALA A 121 -16.60 -5.90 3.41
C ALA A 121 -16.12 -4.52 2.99
N TYR A 122 -15.40 -3.82 3.88
CA TYR A 122 -14.83 -2.51 3.57
C TYR A 122 -13.84 -2.58 2.40
N LEU A 123 -12.92 -3.54 2.38
CA LEU A 123 -11.98 -3.73 1.27
C LEU A 123 -12.72 -3.99 -0.05
N SER A 124 -13.78 -4.81 -0.01
CA SER A 124 -14.60 -5.06 -1.20
C SER A 124 -15.22 -3.76 -1.74
N VAL A 125 -15.77 -2.92 -0.85
CA VAL A 125 -16.33 -1.61 -1.20
C VAL A 125 -15.24 -0.67 -1.73
N PHE A 126 -14.12 -0.55 -1.00
CA PHE A 126 -12.98 0.25 -1.37
C PHE A 126 -12.40 -0.13 -2.74
N MET A 127 -12.41 -1.41 -3.10
CA MET A 127 -11.97 -1.86 -4.41
C MET A 127 -12.98 -1.60 -5.53
N ASN A 128 -14.26 -1.93 -5.31
CA ASN A 128 -15.19 -2.14 -6.43
C ASN A 128 -16.27 -1.07 -6.55
N SER A 129 -16.55 -0.30 -5.50
CA SER A 129 -17.67 0.64 -5.50
C SER A 129 -17.38 1.88 -6.34
N GLU A 130 -18.44 2.46 -6.90
CA GLU A 130 -18.40 3.85 -7.35
C GLU A 130 -18.12 4.76 -6.16
N ALA A 131 -17.34 5.80 -6.40
CA ALA A 131 -16.88 6.72 -5.39
C ALA A 131 -17.14 8.14 -5.90
N PRO A 132 -18.28 8.74 -5.54
CA PRO A 132 -18.59 10.10 -5.94
C PRO A 132 -17.47 11.06 -5.51
N PRO A 133 -17.17 12.11 -6.31
CA PRO A 133 -16.13 13.06 -5.96
C PRO A 133 -16.35 13.65 -4.55
N GLY A 134 -15.32 13.60 -3.71
CA GLY A 134 -15.36 14.08 -2.32
C GLY A 134 -15.94 13.09 -1.31
N SER A 135 -16.44 11.93 -1.74
CA SER A 135 -16.81 10.84 -0.82
C SER A 135 -15.59 10.29 -0.08
N ASP A 136 -15.81 9.64 1.06
CA ASP A 136 -14.71 9.06 1.85
C ASP A 136 -13.91 8.01 1.08
N ILE A 137 -14.59 7.22 0.22
CA ILE A 137 -13.93 6.24 -0.64
C ILE A 137 -13.07 6.96 -1.68
N ASP A 138 -13.58 8.00 -2.35
CA ASP A 138 -12.83 8.79 -3.34
C ASP A 138 -11.56 9.40 -2.73
N ARG A 139 -11.72 10.04 -1.58
CA ARG A 139 -10.59 10.66 -0.89
C ARG A 139 -9.59 9.63 -0.38
N ALA A 140 -10.05 8.47 0.09
CA ALA A 140 -9.18 7.38 0.53
C ALA A 140 -8.38 6.79 -0.63
N ARG A 141 -9.02 6.56 -1.79
CA ARG A 141 -8.36 6.08 -3.01
C ARG A 141 -7.31 7.06 -3.50
N LYS A 142 -7.64 8.36 -3.53
CA LYS A 142 -6.67 9.42 -3.87
C LYS A 142 -5.49 9.45 -2.92
N SER A 143 -5.73 9.31 -1.61
CA SER A 143 -4.67 9.29 -0.60
C SER A 143 -3.76 8.05 -0.76
N VAL A 144 -4.35 6.87 -0.92
CA VAL A 144 -3.62 5.62 -1.21
C VAL A 144 -2.80 5.74 -2.49
N PHE A 145 -3.38 6.29 -3.57
CA PHE A 145 -2.66 6.52 -4.82
C PHE A 145 -1.46 7.44 -4.62
N LYS A 146 -1.66 8.61 -4.00
CA LYS A 146 -0.59 9.59 -3.71
C LYS A 146 0.52 8.99 -2.87
N LEU A 147 0.18 8.27 -1.80
CA LEU A 147 1.15 7.61 -0.94
C LEU A 147 1.93 6.54 -1.70
N THR A 148 1.25 5.69 -2.48
CA THR A 148 1.91 4.65 -3.27
C THR A 148 2.87 5.26 -4.28
N LYS A 149 2.46 6.32 -4.98
CA LYS A 149 3.31 7.05 -5.92
C LYS A 149 4.52 7.65 -5.20
N PHE A 150 4.32 8.30 -4.05
CA PHE A 150 5.39 8.86 -3.24
C PHE A 150 6.37 7.78 -2.77
N ILE A 151 5.89 6.61 -2.31
CA ILE A 151 6.74 5.48 -1.91
C ILE A 151 7.65 5.05 -3.07
N VAL A 152 7.10 4.92 -4.27
CA VAL A 152 7.88 4.57 -5.47
C VAL A 152 8.91 5.65 -5.78
N ASP A 153 8.50 6.91 -5.86
CA ASP A 153 9.43 8.02 -6.12
C ASP A 153 10.54 8.08 -5.06
N ASN A 154 10.18 7.91 -3.79
CA ASN A 154 11.09 7.93 -2.65
C ASN A 154 12.14 6.81 -2.75
N LEU A 155 11.72 5.57 -3.06
CA LEU A 155 12.65 4.44 -3.23
C LEU A 155 13.47 4.54 -4.52
N THR A 156 12.89 5.06 -5.60
CA THR A 156 13.62 5.29 -6.86
C THR A 156 14.72 6.35 -6.68
N SER A 157 14.56 7.30 -5.76
CA SER A 157 15.60 8.30 -5.46
C SER A 157 16.84 7.79 -4.74
N VAL A 158 16.80 6.58 -4.16
CA VAL A 158 18.00 5.95 -3.58
C VAL A 158 19.04 5.75 -4.69
N PRO A 159 20.29 6.24 -4.57
CA PRO A 159 21.29 6.16 -5.63
C PRO A 159 21.58 4.72 -6.07
N LEU A 160 21.89 4.52 -7.36
CA LEU A 160 22.30 3.21 -7.90
C LEU A 160 23.56 2.65 -7.23
N SER A 161 24.43 3.53 -6.72
CA SER A 161 25.64 3.19 -5.98
C SER A 161 25.40 2.85 -4.50
N SER A 162 24.16 2.99 -4.01
CA SER A 162 23.83 2.69 -2.62
C SER A 162 24.09 1.21 -2.29
N PRO A 163 24.78 0.90 -1.17
CA PRO A 163 24.94 -0.49 -0.73
C PRO A 163 23.60 -1.17 -0.46
N HIS A 164 22.55 -0.41 -0.12
CA HIS A 164 21.21 -0.95 0.11
C HIS A 164 20.56 -1.53 -1.15
N ARG A 165 20.88 -1.00 -2.34
CA ARG A 165 20.38 -1.56 -3.60
C ARG A 165 20.96 -2.94 -3.90
N VAL A 166 22.21 -3.18 -3.49
CA VAL A 166 22.85 -4.49 -3.64
C VAL A 166 22.35 -5.44 -2.55
N ALA A 167 22.32 -4.98 -1.30
CA ALA A 167 21.92 -5.81 -0.15
C ALA A 167 20.43 -6.21 -0.18
N HIS A 168 19.57 -5.37 -0.76
CA HIS A 168 18.12 -5.55 -0.77
C HIS A 168 17.55 -5.46 -2.19
N SER A 169 18.17 -6.14 -3.16
CA SER A 169 17.77 -6.03 -4.57
C SER A 169 16.29 -6.32 -4.83
N GLY A 170 15.70 -7.26 -4.08
CA GLY A 170 14.27 -7.60 -4.19
C GLY A 170 13.32 -6.43 -3.90
N VAL A 171 13.68 -5.53 -2.97
CA VAL A 171 12.91 -4.30 -2.70
C VAL A 171 12.85 -3.42 -3.96
N PHE A 172 13.99 -3.24 -4.63
CA PHE A 172 14.09 -2.37 -5.81
C PHE A 172 13.55 -3.03 -7.09
N ASP A 173 13.54 -4.36 -7.17
CA ASP A 173 12.84 -5.10 -8.22
C ASP A 173 11.32 -4.86 -8.13
N LEU A 174 10.75 -4.87 -6.92
CA LEU A 174 9.34 -4.58 -6.69
C LEU A 174 8.98 -3.13 -7.04
N VAL A 175 9.85 -2.17 -6.68
CA VAL A 175 9.69 -0.76 -7.06
C VAL A 175 9.65 -0.61 -8.58
N SER A 176 10.57 -1.26 -9.28
CA SER A 176 10.61 -1.25 -10.76
C SER A 176 9.35 -1.88 -11.37
N ALA A 177 8.75 -2.88 -10.71
CA ALA A 177 7.50 -3.49 -11.13
C ALA A 177 6.27 -2.57 -10.90
N LEU A 178 6.34 -1.64 -9.94
CA LEU A 178 5.28 -0.68 -9.65
C LEU A 178 5.25 0.50 -10.64
N GLU A 179 6.41 0.98 -11.09
CA GLU A 179 6.55 2.18 -11.95
C GLU A 179 5.58 2.20 -13.15
N PRO A 180 5.41 1.12 -13.95
CA PRO A 180 4.50 1.14 -15.10
C PRO A 180 3.04 1.38 -14.73
N SER A 181 2.62 1.06 -13.49
CA SER A 181 1.24 1.24 -13.04
C SER A 181 0.84 2.71 -12.97
N PHE A 182 1.79 3.61 -12.68
CA PHE A 182 1.57 5.06 -12.58
C PHE A 182 1.65 5.78 -13.93
N MET A 183 2.03 5.09 -15.01
CA MET A 183 1.94 5.62 -16.36
C MET A 183 0.56 5.43 -16.98
N VAL A 184 -0.20 4.45 -16.48
CA VAL A 184 -1.51 4.06 -17.01
C VAL A 184 -2.66 4.68 -16.22
N TYR A 185 -2.46 4.91 -14.92
CA TYR A 185 -3.45 5.48 -14.02
C TYR A 185 -2.91 6.79 -13.42
N ASP A 186 -3.65 7.87 -13.58
CA ASP A 186 -3.26 9.23 -13.18
C ASP A 186 -3.78 9.65 -11.80
N GLY A 187 -4.67 8.86 -11.20
CA GLY A 187 -5.26 9.11 -9.90
C GLY A 187 -6.67 9.70 -9.94
N GLU A 188 -7.26 9.86 -11.13
CA GLU A 188 -8.69 10.18 -11.26
C GLU A 188 -9.53 8.96 -10.86
N ASP A 189 -10.55 9.15 -10.02
CA ASP A 189 -11.32 8.05 -9.46
C ASP A 189 -12.44 7.59 -10.42
N ASP A 190 -12.04 6.87 -11.46
CA ASP A 190 -12.94 5.97 -12.19
C ASP A 190 -12.87 4.58 -11.54
N ALA A 191 -14.02 4.06 -11.09
CA ALA A 191 -14.07 2.81 -10.33
C ALA A 191 -13.44 1.62 -11.09
N ARG A 192 -13.57 1.57 -12.42
CA ARG A 192 -13.01 0.47 -13.24
C ARG A 192 -11.50 0.62 -13.38
N GLU A 193 -11.01 1.82 -13.63
CA GLU A 193 -9.58 2.10 -13.70
C GLU A 193 -8.90 1.90 -12.35
N TRP A 194 -9.51 2.40 -11.27
CA TRP A 194 -9.10 2.14 -9.89
C TRP A 194 -9.00 0.65 -9.60
N THR A 195 -10.06 -0.13 -9.88
CA THR A 195 -10.06 -1.58 -9.64
C THR A 195 -8.89 -2.25 -10.37
N ARG A 196 -8.63 -1.87 -11.63
CA ARG A 196 -7.53 -2.42 -12.43
C ARG A 196 -6.16 -2.02 -11.89
N PHE A 197 -6.00 -0.76 -11.50
CA PHE A 197 -4.78 -0.25 -10.89
C PHE A 197 -4.50 -0.97 -9.58
N TRP A 198 -5.44 -0.94 -8.64
CA TRP A 198 -5.27 -1.48 -7.30
C TRP A 198 -5.07 -3.00 -7.29
N SER A 199 -5.79 -3.74 -8.15
CA SER A 199 -5.60 -5.20 -8.27
C SER A 199 -4.17 -5.60 -8.69
N ARG A 200 -3.45 -4.71 -9.38
CA ARG A 200 -2.04 -4.93 -9.77
C ARG A 200 -1.07 -4.43 -8.71
N VAL A 201 -1.36 -3.27 -8.13
CA VAL A 201 -0.47 -2.57 -7.19
C VAL A 201 -0.49 -3.19 -5.80
N GLN A 202 -1.67 -3.53 -5.28
CA GLN A 202 -1.85 -4.06 -3.93
C GLN A 202 -0.92 -5.23 -3.60
N PRO A 203 -0.85 -6.34 -4.38
CA PRO A 203 0.02 -7.46 -4.03
C PRO A 203 1.49 -7.08 -4.00
N ILE A 204 1.93 -6.16 -4.87
CA ILE A 204 3.33 -5.71 -4.93
C ILE A 204 3.67 -4.83 -3.73
N ILE A 205 2.76 -3.96 -3.31
CA ILE A 205 2.93 -3.12 -2.11
C ILE A 205 2.97 -3.95 -0.84
N LEU A 206 2.13 -4.99 -0.73
CA LEU A 206 2.16 -5.89 0.41
C LEU A 206 3.47 -6.69 0.47
N GLU A 207 3.94 -7.20 -0.66
CA GLU A 207 5.23 -7.89 -0.75
C GLU A 207 6.40 -6.93 -0.43
N LEU A 208 6.33 -5.69 -0.90
CA LEU A 208 7.31 -4.65 -0.58
C LEU A 208 7.39 -4.39 0.94
N ALA A 209 6.24 -4.35 1.63
CA ALA A 209 6.19 -4.22 3.08
C ALA A 209 6.93 -5.37 3.78
N VAL A 210 6.67 -6.61 3.33
CA VAL A 210 7.30 -7.82 3.89
C VAL A 210 8.82 -7.78 3.70
N GLN A 211 9.31 -7.40 2.52
CA GLN A 211 10.76 -7.34 2.29
C GLN A 211 11.44 -6.23 3.07
N LEU A 212 10.80 -5.06 3.20
CA LEU A 212 11.31 -3.98 4.03
C LEU A 212 11.37 -4.37 5.52
N ASP A 213 10.35 -5.08 6.01
CA ASP A 213 10.30 -5.60 7.38
C ASP A 213 11.44 -6.59 7.64
N GLN A 214 11.58 -7.59 6.77
CA GLN A 214 12.63 -8.61 6.85
C GLN A 214 14.05 -8.02 6.77
N ALA A 215 14.21 -6.92 6.06
CA ALA A 215 15.46 -6.17 5.99
C ALA A 215 15.72 -5.30 7.24
N GLY A 216 14.81 -5.27 8.22
CA GLY A 216 14.95 -4.56 9.48
C GLY A 216 14.54 -3.08 9.40
N PHE A 217 13.86 -2.65 8.34
CA PHE A 217 13.36 -1.27 8.22
C PHE A 217 12.03 -1.04 8.95
N GLY A 218 11.40 -2.10 9.46
CA GLY A 218 10.17 -2.03 10.25
C GLY A 218 10.33 -2.05 11.76
N ALA A 219 11.54 -2.31 12.26
CA ALA A 219 11.83 -2.34 13.69
C ALA A 219 12.26 -0.96 14.19
N GLU A 220 11.32 -0.20 14.75
CA GLU A 220 11.56 0.89 15.70
C GLU A 220 10.70 0.72 16.96
#